data_AF-A0A699XA81-F1
#
_entry.id   AF-A0A699XA81-F1
#
_cell.length_a   1.000
_cell.length_b   1.000
_cell.length_c   1.000
_cell.angle_alpha   90.00
_cell.angle_beta   90.00
_cell.angle_gamma   90.00
#
_symmetry.space_group_name_H-M   'P 1'
#
loop_
_entity.id
_entity.type
_entity.pdbx_description
1 polymer ?
#
loop_
_entity_poly.entity_id
_entity_poly.type
_entity_poly.pdbx_seq_one_letter_code
_entity_poly.pdbx_strand_id
1 'polypeptide(L)' 'IHSYTEFLKELDKGNIENVKAPAIAIDYWRLPADATLRDVVMVVRADEAHHRDVNHFASDIHYQGRELKD' A
#
# COMPACT_ATOMS: atom_id res chain seq x y z
N ILE A 1 6.19 -1.31 4.12
CA ILE A 1 6.92 -1.45 2.81
C ILE A 1 7.76 -2.74 2.72
N HIS A 2 8.64 -3.06 3.69
CA HIS A 2 9.48 -4.28 3.61
C HIS A 2 8.65 -5.58 3.57
N SER A 3 7.63 -5.71 4.43
CA SER A 3 6.76 -6.90 4.48
C SER A 3 6.00 -7.16 3.18
N TYR A 4 5.49 -6.11 2.51
CA TYR A 4 4.84 -6.25 1.20
C TYR A 4 5.82 -6.61 0.09
N THR A 5 7.09 -6.20 0.21
CA THR A 5 8.13 -6.57 -0.75
C THR A 5 8.45 -8.07 -0.66
N GLU A 6 8.56 -8.61 0.56
CA GLU A 6 8.73 -10.06 0.75
C GLU A 6 7.49 -10.85 0.32
N PHE A 7 6.28 -10.34 0.60
CA PHE A 7 5.04 -10.98 0.15
C PHE A 7 4.97 -11.08 -1.39
N LEU A 8 5.37 -10.03 -2.11
CA LEU A 8 5.44 -10.05 -3.57
C LEU A 8 6.47 -11.07 -4.08
N LYS A 9 7.61 -11.24 -3.39
CA LYS A 9 8.61 -12.26 -3.75
C LYS A 9 8.07 -13.67 -3.59
N GLU A 10 7.31 -13.93 -2.53
CA GLU A 10 6.71 -15.26 -2.31
C GLU A 10 5.59 -15.57 -3.32
N LEU A 11 4.81 -14.55 -3.73
CA LEU A 11 3.90 -14.65 -4.88
C LEU A 11 4.65 -14.95 -6.18
N ASP A 12 5.74 -14.24 -6.45
CA ASP A 12 6.54 -14.39 -7.68
C ASP A 12 7.26 -15.74 -7.75
N LYS A 13 7.63 -16.33 -6.61
CA LYS A 13 8.17 -17.69 -6.50
C LYS A 13 7.11 -18.77 -6.67
N GLY A 14 5.81 -18.41 -6.64
CA GLY A 14 4.70 -19.35 -6.67
C GLY A 14 4.46 -20.08 -5.34
N ASN A 15 5.07 -19.62 -4.24
CA ASN A 15 4.84 -20.18 -2.90
C ASN A 15 3.47 -19.77 -2.34
N ILE A 16 2.91 -18.69 -2.87
CA ILE A 16 1.56 -18.19 -2.58
C ILE A 16 0.80 -18.17 -3.89
N GLU A 17 -0.41 -18.74 -3.90
CA GLU A 17 -1.27 -18.75 -5.08
C GLU A 17 -1.74 -17.33 -5.41
N ASN A 18 -1.52 -16.90 -6.65
CA ASN A 18 -1.97 -15.59 -7.14
C ASN A 18 -3.44 -15.65 -7.60
N VAL A 19 -4.34 -15.74 -6.62
CA VAL A 19 -5.79 -15.81 -6.85
C VAL A 19 -6.38 -14.47 -7.34
N LYS A 20 -7.63 -14.49 -7.81
CA LYS A 20 -8.35 -13.27 -8.16
C LYS A 20 -8.52 -12.35 -6.95
N ALA A 21 -8.47 -11.04 -7.20
CA ALA A 21 -8.70 -10.03 -6.20
C ALA A 21 -10.16 -10.13 -5.67
N PRO A 22 -10.37 -9.93 -4.35
CA PRO A 22 -11.72 -9.80 -3.79
C PRO A 22 -12.46 -8.61 -4.40
N ALA A 23 -13.79 -8.74 -4.59
CA ALA A 23 -14.62 -7.68 -5.16
C ALA A 23 -14.49 -6.34 -4.40
N ILE A 24 -14.43 -6.39 -3.06
CA ILE A 24 -14.24 -5.19 -2.23
C ILE A 24 -12.93 -4.45 -2.56
N ALA A 25 -11.85 -5.18 -2.87
CA ALA A 25 -10.56 -4.58 -3.22
C ALA A 25 -10.61 -3.98 -4.64
N ILE A 26 -11.26 -4.68 -5.57
CA ILE A 26 -11.50 -4.19 -6.92
C ILE A 26 -12.28 -2.87 -6.88
N ASP A 27 -13.37 -2.82 -6.11
CA ASP A 27 -14.23 -1.65 -6.00
C ASP A 27 -13.50 -0.48 -5.30
N TYR A 28 -12.81 -0.75 -4.20
CA TYR A 28 -12.14 0.28 -3.39
C TYR A 28 -10.97 0.95 -4.13
N TRP A 29 -10.07 0.15 -4.70
CA TRP A 29 -8.91 0.67 -5.45
C TRP A 29 -9.19 0.89 -6.94
N ARG A 30 -10.43 0.65 -7.40
CA ARG A 30 -10.86 0.74 -8.81
C ARG A 30 -9.96 -0.09 -9.73
N LEU A 31 -9.65 -1.32 -9.32
CA LEU A 31 -8.82 -2.22 -10.11
C LEU A 31 -9.61 -2.82 -11.29
N PRO A 32 -8.92 -3.36 -12.32
CA PRO A 32 -9.56 -4.20 -13.32
C PRO A 32 -10.30 -5.40 -12.70
N ALA A 33 -11.38 -5.87 -13.34
CA ALA A 33 -12.19 -6.98 -12.84
C ALA A 33 -11.45 -8.33 -12.83
N ASP A 34 -10.37 -8.43 -13.60
CA ASP A 34 -9.46 -9.58 -13.66
C ASP A 34 -8.21 -9.40 -12.78
N ALA A 35 -8.14 -8.33 -11.99
CA ALA A 35 -7.03 -8.09 -11.08
C ALA A 35 -6.80 -9.27 -10.13
N THR A 36 -5.54 -9.47 -9.77
CA THR A 36 -5.12 -10.58 -8.91
C THR A 36 -4.68 -10.08 -7.54
N LEU A 37 -4.44 -11.01 -6.62
CA LEU A 37 -3.91 -10.74 -5.30
C LEU A 37 -2.60 -9.92 -5.37
N ARG A 38 -1.75 -10.21 -6.36
CA ARG A 38 -0.55 -9.41 -6.64
C ARG A 38 -0.86 -7.94 -6.90
N ASP A 39 -1.85 -7.63 -7.73
CA ASP A 39 -2.21 -6.25 -8.06
C ASP A 39 -2.70 -5.49 -6.83
N VAL A 40 -3.50 -6.16 -5.98
CA VAL A 40 -3.93 -5.61 -4.68
C VAL A 40 -2.72 -5.28 -3.80
N VAL A 41 -1.75 -6.20 -3.68
CA VAL A 41 -0.55 -5.98 -2.87
C VAL A 41 0.30 -4.83 -3.41
N MET A 42 0.37 -4.68 -4.73
CA MET A 42 1.09 -3.58 -5.36
C MET A 42 0.47 -2.21 -5.04
N VAL A 43 -0.85 -2.07 -5.12
CA VAL A 43 -1.52 -0.79 -4.81
C VAL A 43 -1.47 -0.47 -3.32
N VAL A 44 -1.64 -1.46 -2.43
CA VAL A 44 -1.47 -1.28 -0.98
C VAL A 44 -0.04 -0.84 -0.64
N ARG A 45 0.98 -1.42 -1.29
CA ARG A 45 2.37 -1.01 -1.07
C ARG A 45 2.61 0.45 -1.46
N ALA A 46 1.99 0.91 -2.55
CA ALA A 46 2.09 2.29 -2.99
C ALA A 46 1.39 3.26 -2.01
N ASP A 47 0.21 2.88 -1.53
CA ASP A 47 -0.55 3.63 -0.53
C ASP A 47 0.22 3.76 0.80
N GLU A 48 0.81 2.66 1.27
CA GLU A 48 1.66 2.63 2.47
C GLU A 48 2.94 3.47 2.34
N ALA A 49 3.48 3.60 1.12
CA ALA A 49 4.61 4.50 0.86
C ALA A 49 4.15 5.97 0.94
N HIS A 50 2.97 6.28 0.41
CA HIS A 50 2.41 7.62 0.48
C HIS A 50 2.03 8.02 1.92
N HIS A 51 1.40 7.11 2.68
CA HIS A 51 1.07 7.33 4.09
C HIS A 51 2.32 7.47 4.96
N ARG A 52 3.40 6.75 4.65
CA ARG A 52 4.70 6.95 5.30
C ARG A 52 5.17 8.39 5.12
N ASP A 53 5.16 8.90 3.90
CA ASP A 53 5.67 10.25 3.61
C ASP A 53 4.81 11.33 4.31
N VAL A 54 3.49 11.16 4.35
CA VAL A 54 2.57 12.06 5.08
C VAL A 54 2.77 12.00 6.60
N ASN A 55 2.86 10.81 7.21
CA ASN A 55 3.05 10.68 8.67
C ASN A 55 4.44 11.13 9.13
N HIS A 56 5.48 10.92 8.31
CA HIS A 56 6.81 11.45 8.60
C HIS A 56 6.84 12.98 8.51
N PHE A 57 6.17 13.58 7.51
CA PHE A 57 6.06 15.03 7.41
C PHE A 57 5.30 15.67 8.58
N ALA A 58 4.21 15.04 9.04
CA ALA A 58 3.46 15.49 10.21
C ALA A 58 4.32 15.45 11.50
N SER A 59 5.21 14.46 11.62
CA SER A 59 6.12 14.35 12.76
C SER A 59 7.25 15.39 12.72
N ASP A 60 7.73 15.75 11.52
CA ASP A 60 8.75 16.80 11.33
C ASP A 60 8.22 18.21 11.63
N ILE A 61 6.95 18.50 11.30
CA ILE A 61 6.31 19.78 11.66
C ILE A 61 6.20 19.93 13.18
N HIS A 62 5.88 18.85 13.90
CA HIS A 62 5.76 18.90 15.35
C HIS A 62 7.12 19.11 16.05
N TYR A 63 8.22 18.62 15.49
CA TYR A 63 9.56 18.78 16.07
C TYR A 63 10.14 20.20 15.87
N GLN A 64 9.66 20.96 14.88
CA GLN A 64 10.15 22.33 14.61
C GLN A 64 9.37 23.46 15.31
N GLY A 65 8.44 23.14 16.21
CA GLY A 65 7.81 24.15 17.08
C GLY A 65 7.02 25.24 16.34
N ARG A 66 6.48 24.95 15.15
CA ARG A 66 5.58 25.88 14.46
C ARG A 66 4.16 25.33 14.48
N GLU A 67 3.30 26.02 15.22
CA GLU A 67 1.86 25.82 15.18
C GLU A 67 1.33 26.05 13.76
N LEU A 68 0.42 25.18 13.33
CA LEU A 68 -0.41 25.41 12.16
C LEU A 68 -1.25 26.66 12.45
N LYS A 69 -1.06 27.72 11.67
CA LYS A 69 -1.98 28.86 11.69
C LYS A 69 -3.26 28.48 10.95
N ASP A 70 -4.38 28.82 11.58
CA ASP A 70 -5.76 28.70 11.09
C ASP A 70 -5.97 29.25 9.67
#